data_AF-A0A2N0S6P5-F1
#
_entry.id   AF-A0A2N0S6P5-F1
#
_cell.length_a   1.000
_cell.length_b   1.000
_cell.length_c   1.000
_cell.angle_alpha   90.00
_cell.angle_beta   90.00
_cell.angle_gamma   90.00
#
_symmetry.space_group_name_H-M   'P 1'
#
loop_
_entity.id
_entity.type
_entity.pdbx_description
1 polymer ?
#
loop_
_entity_poly.entity_id
_entity_poly.type
_entity_poly.pdbx_seq_one_letter_code
_entity_poly.pdbx_strand_id
1 'polypeptide(L)'
;MSNEDKFSDGEELLKILIRSAPNNLREIRFFDNFKISLESLGSFLEGWRGRPSLSILTSDPVYEGENYINLVKKYKDDGVIKDFRREI
;
A
#
# COMPACT_ATOMS: atom_id res chain seq x y z
N MET A 1 -20.93 -0.29 21.09
CA MET A 1 -19.79 0.31 20.36
C MET A 1 -19.71 -0.44 19.04
N SER A 2 -19.95 0.24 17.93
CA SER A 2 -19.84 -0.32 16.58
C SER A 2 -18.37 -0.66 16.28
N ASN A 3 -18.14 -1.76 15.57
CA ASN A 3 -16.84 -2.33 15.20
C ASN A 3 -16.04 -1.45 14.19
N GLU A 4 -16.04 -0.13 14.37
CA GLU A 4 -15.24 0.82 13.58
C GLU A 4 -13.90 1.14 14.25
N ASP A 5 -13.34 0.19 14.98
CA ASP A 5 -12.01 0.33 15.58
C ASP A 5 -10.92 0.30 14.50
N LYS A 6 -10.53 1.52 14.09
CA LYS A 6 -9.18 1.99 13.72
C LYS A 6 -8.47 1.36 12.51
N PHE A 7 -8.78 1.87 11.32
CA PHE A 7 -7.84 1.90 10.19
C PHE A 7 -7.03 3.22 10.12
N SER A 8 -7.15 4.11 11.11
CA SER A 8 -6.62 5.49 11.02
C SER A 8 -5.10 5.61 11.07
N ASP A 9 -4.41 4.67 11.72
CA ASP A 9 -2.97 4.84 11.99
C ASP A 9 -2.13 4.63 10.72
N GLY A 10 -2.67 3.89 9.74
CA GLY A 10 -1.97 3.64 8.48
C GLY A 10 -1.94 4.84 7.54
N GLU A 11 -3.00 5.65 7.50
CA GLU A 11 -3.14 6.74 6.54
C GLU A 11 -2.09 7.84 6.74
N GLU A 12 -1.84 8.23 7.99
CA GLU A 12 -0.85 9.27 8.30
C GLU A 12 0.57 8.80 7.97
N LEU A 13 0.89 7.52 8.24
CA LEU A 13 2.17 6.94 7.83
C LEU A 13 2.36 7.00 6.31
N LEU A 14 1.32 6.67 5.53
CA LEU A 14 1.38 6.72 4.06
C LEU A 14 1.58 8.15 3.55
N LYS A 15 0.92 9.15 4.17
CA LYS A 15 1.14 10.58 3.86
C LYS A 15 2.58 11.00 4.16
N ILE A 16 3.13 10.57 5.30
CA ILE A 16 4.52 10.84 5.67
C ILE A 16 5.47 10.20 4.67
N LEU A 17 5.21 8.95 4.24
CA LEU A 17 6.02 8.27 3.23
C LEU A 17 6.02 9.04 1.90
N ILE A 18 4.86 9.50 1.40
CA ILE A 18 4.80 10.30 0.17
C ILE A 18 5.62 11.60 0.30
N ARG A 19 5.57 12.26 1.46
CA ARG A 19 6.26 13.54 1.67
C ARG A 19 7.77 13.38 1.90
N SER A 20 8.16 12.35 2.63
CA SER A 20 9.47 12.29 3.30
C SER A 20 10.31 11.08 2.92
N ALA A 21 9.76 10.07 2.23
CA ALA A 21 10.55 8.94 1.79
C ALA A 21 11.59 9.36 0.73
N PRO A 22 12.82 8.82 0.81
CA PRO A 22 13.85 9.14 -0.16
C PRO A 22 13.53 8.49 -1.52
N ASN A 23 14.03 9.09 -2.60
CA ASN A 23 13.79 8.61 -3.97
C ASN A 23 14.35 7.19 -4.23
N ASN A 24 15.25 6.70 -3.39
CA ASN A 24 15.81 5.36 -3.47
C ASN A 24 15.05 4.32 -2.64
N LEU A 25 13.94 4.66 -1.97
CA LEU A 25 13.09 3.66 -1.31
C LEU A 25 12.46 2.75 -2.37
N ARG A 26 12.81 1.46 -2.33
CA ARG A 26 12.37 0.45 -3.32
C ARG A 26 11.42 -0.59 -2.75
N GLU A 27 11.36 -0.75 -1.43
CA GLU A 27 10.52 -1.76 -0.81
C GLU A 27 9.89 -1.25 0.49
N ILE A 28 8.62 -1.59 0.71
CA ILE A 28 7.90 -1.39 1.97
C ILE A 28 7.25 -2.71 2.39
N ARG A 29 7.28 -2.96 3.69
CA ARG A 29 6.81 -4.19 4.32
C ARG A 29 5.75 -3.86 5.37
N PHE A 30 4.53 -4.38 5.20
CA PHE A 30 3.41 -4.21 6.12
C PHE A 30 3.07 -5.55 6.79
N PHE A 31 3.46 -5.70 8.06
CA PHE A 31 3.28 -6.92 8.86
C PHE A 31 2.45 -6.64 10.13
N ASP A 32 2.18 -7.67 10.93
CA ASP A 32 1.59 -7.57 12.28
C ASP A 32 0.22 -6.88 12.35
N ASN A 33 -0.72 -7.31 11.50
CA ASN A 33 -2.09 -6.77 11.38
C ASN A 33 -2.15 -5.30 10.93
N PHE A 34 -1.08 -4.76 10.36
CA PHE A 34 -1.11 -3.44 9.73
C PHE A 34 -1.93 -3.50 8.44
N LYS A 35 -3.19 -3.10 8.53
CA LYS A 35 -4.14 -3.08 7.41
C LYS A 35 -4.33 -1.66 6.90
N ILE A 36 -4.21 -1.50 5.60
CA ILE A 36 -4.49 -0.26 4.88
C ILE A 36 -5.81 -0.46 4.13
N SER A 37 -6.72 0.51 4.24
CA SER A 37 -7.96 0.49 3.47
C SER A 37 -7.68 0.56 1.96
N LEU A 38 -8.63 0.11 1.14
CA LEU A 38 -8.51 0.16 -0.32
C LEU A 38 -8.31 1.61 -0.81
N GLU A 39 -9.05 2.55 -0.21
CA GLU A 39 -8.97 3.98 -0.52
C GLU A 39 -7.60 4.55 -0.17
N SER A 40 -7.12 4.33 1.06
CA SER A 40 -5.82 4.83 1.50
C SER A 40 -4.66 4.23 0.70
N LEU A 41 -4.74 2.95 0.32
CA LEU A 41 -3.76 2.33 -0.57
C LEU A 41 -3.78 2.99 -1.96
N GLY A 42 -4.97 3.25 -2.50
CA GLY A 42 -5.12 3.95 -3.78
C GLY A 42 -4.52 5.36 -3.75
N SER A 43 -4.84 6.16 -2.74
CA SER A 43 -4.27 7.49 -2.54
C SER A 43 -2.74 7.45 -2.38
N PHE A 44 -2.23 6.46 -1.64
CA PHE A 44 -0.79 6.27 -1.49
C PHE A 44 -0.09 6.00 -2.83
N LEU A 45 -0.60 5.05 -3.61
CA LEU A 45 -0.02 4.67 -4.89
C LEU A 45 -0.10 5.80 -5.92
N GLU A 46 -1.19 6.57 -5.90
CA GLU A 46 -1.31 7.78 -6.73
C GLU A 46 -0.26 8.82 -6.36
N GLY A 47 -0.06 9.07 -5.06
CA GLY A 47 1.00 9.95 -4.57
C GLY A 47 2.42 9.42 -4.79
N TRP A 48 2.57 8.13 -5.09
CA TRP A 48 3.86 7.51 -5.39
C TRP A 48 4.27 7.62 -6.87
N ARG A 49 3.40 8.13 -7.75
CA ARG A 49 3.74 8.36 -9.15
C ARG A 49 4.94 9.29 -9.31
N GLY A 50 5.70 9.09 -10.40
CA GLY A 50 6.92 9.85 -10.68
C GLY A 50 8.12 9.45 -9.83
N ARG A 51 7.93 8.58 -8.82
CA ARG A 51 9.02 7.94 -8.08
C ARG A 51 9.37 6.61 -8.74
N PRO A 52 10.55 6.05 -8.43
CA PRO A 52 10.88 4.72 -8.92
C PRO A 52 9.94 3.65 -8.34
N SER A 53 9.68 2.61 -9.15
CA SER A 53 8.69 1.57 -8.83
C SER A 53 8.95 0.90 -7.48
N LEU A 54 7.87 0.69 -6.73
CA LEU A 54 7.87 0.18 -5.36
C LEU A 54 7.51 -1.30 -5.30
N SER A 55 8.25 -2.06 -4.51
CA SER A 55 7.85 -3.40 -4.08
C SER A 55 7.12 -3.31 -2.74
N ILE A 56 5.96 -3.95 -2.63
CA ILE A 56 5.17 -4.00 -1.40
C ILE A 56 5.04 -5.45 -0.96
N LEU A 57 5.34 -5.71 0.30
CA LEU A 57 5.17 -7.01 0.92
C LEU A 57 4.20 -6.91 2.09
N THR A 58 3.32 -7.87 2.22
CA THR A 58 2.32 -7.92 3.29
C THR A 58 2.16 -9.34 3.85
N SER A 59 1.60 -9.47 5.04
CA SER A 59 1.17 -10.75 5.62
C SER A 59 -0.35 -10.96 5.58
N ASP A 60 -1.14 -9.94 5.25
CA ASP A 60 -2.59 -9.99 5.43
C ASP A 60 -3.33 -10.56 4.21
N PRO A 61 -4.23 -11.54 4.37
CA PRO A 61 -5.00 -12.09 3.26
C PRO A 61 -6.02 -11.11 2.65
N VAL A 62 -6.33 -9.98 3.30
CA VAL A 62 -7.27 -8.96 2.76
C VAL A 62 -6.87 -8.48 1.36
N TYR A 63 -5.56 -8.45 1.07
CA TYR A 63 -5.02 -7.98 -0.20
C TYR A 63 -5.20 -8.97 -1.36
N GLU A 64 -5.67 -10.20 -1.10
CA GLU A 64 -6.09 -11.17 -2.12
C GLU A 64 -7.54 -10.94 -2.59
N GLY A 65 -8.26 -9.97 -2.01
CA GLY A 65 -9.59 -9.57 -2.47
C GLY A 65 -9.55 -8.91 -3.85
N GLU A 66 -10.57 -9.19 -4.68
CA GLU A 66 -10.67 -8.74 -6.08
C GLU A 66 -10.42 -7.24 -6.26
N ASN A 67 -10.98 -6.41 -5.38
CA ASN A 67 -10.79 -4.95 -5.42
C ASN A 67 -9.32 -4.53 -5.24
N TYR A 68 -8.60 -5.17 -4.30
CA TYR A 68 -7.17 -4.91 -4.08
C TYR A 68 -6.33 -5.44 -5.25
N ILE A 69 -6.64 -6.63 -5.77
CA ILE A 69 -5.96 -7.20 -6.94
C ILE A 69 -6.09 -6.26 -8.14
N ASN A 70 -7.30 -5.76 -8.42
CA ASN A 70 -7.56 -4.86 -9.54
C ASN A 70 -6.82 -3.52 -9.36
N LEU A 71 -6.80 -2.98 -8.13
CA LEU A 71 -6.04 -1.77 -7.80
C LEU A 71 -4.53 -1.99 -8.04
N VAL A 72 -3.96 -3.06 -7.50
CA VAL A 72 -2.54 -3.40 -7.67
C VAL A 72 -2.19 -3.60 -9.13
N LYS A 73 -3.04 -4.30 -9.90
CA LYS A 73 -2.83 -4.51 -11.33
C LYS A 73 -2.76 -3.18 -12.09
N LYS A 74 -3.71 -2.28 -11.86
CA LYS A 74 -3.70 -0.93 -12.44
C LYS A 74 -2.36 -0.22 -12.18
N TYR A 75 -1.89 -0.20 -10.93
CA TYR A 75 -0.66 0.49 -10.58
C TYR A 75 0.63 -0.25 -10.96
N LYS A 76 0.56 -1.57 -11.25
CA LYS A 76 1.62 -2.31 -11.94
C LYS A 76 1.72 -1.91 -13.40
N ASP A 77 0.59 -1.85 -14.11
CA ASP A 77 0.53 -1.43 -15.51
C ASP A 77 1.03 0.02 -15.69
N ASP A 78 0.77 0.88 -14.71
CA ASP A 78 1.27 2.26 -14.64
C ASP A 78 2.74 2.39 -14.22
N GLY A 79 3.43 1.28 -13.92
CA GLY A 79 4.83 1.26 -13.49
C GLY A 79 5.10 1.78 -12.08
N VAL A 80 4.06 2.03 -11.28
CA VAL A 80 4.21 2.48 -9.87
C VAL A 80 4.60 1.31 -8.96
N ILE A 81 3.98 0.15 -9.17
CA ILE A 81 4.29 -1.08 -8.43
C ILE A 81 5.23 -1.93 -9.25
N LYS A 82 6.38 -2.27 -8.68
CA LYS A 82 7.27 -3.30 -9.21
C LYS A 82 6.76 -4.69 -8.84
N ASP A 83 6.43 -4.88 -7.57
CA ASP A 83 5.92 -6.15 -7.08
C ASP A 83 4.99 -5.95 -5.89
N PHE A 84 4.02 -6.85 -5.74
CA PHE A 84 3.09 -6.86 -4.62
C PHE A 84 2.85 -8.32 -4.25
N ARG A 85 3.30 -8.73 -3.07
CA ARG A 85 3.28 -10.13 -2.64
C ARG A 85 2.82 -10.27 -1.21
N ARG A 86 2.16 -11.38 -0.92
CA ARG A 86 1.91 -11.83 0.44
C ARG A 86 2.97 -12.88 0.83
N GLU A 87 3.60 -12.69 1.98
CA GLU A 87 4.43 -13.71 2.64
C GLU A 87 3.68 -14.27 3.85
N ILE A 88 3.74 -15.59 4.01
CA ILE A 88 3.06 -16.37 5.06
C ILE A 88 4.09 -16.77 6.11
#